data_AF-M2UMZ8-F1
#
_entry.id   AF-M2UMZ8-F1
#
_cell.length_a   1.000
_cell.length_b   1.000
_cell.length_c   1.000
_cell.angle_alpha   90.00
_cell.angle_beta   90.00
_cell.angle_gamma   90.00
#
_symmetry.space_group_name_H-M   'P 1'
#
loop_
_entity.id
_entity.type
_entity.pdbx_description
1 polymer ?
#
loop_
_entity_poly.entity_id
_entity_poly.type
_entity_poly.pdbx_seq_one_letter_code
_entity_poly.pdbx_strand_id
1 'polypeptide(L)'
;MTRAQQTISIAMLLTSVYLALFLQVVPLPQKVQEEIIPYIPFWALISFGAYLLFSLGWGVFTFNDVPEAHAELMQQIAEARKDLSAKGVDVGED
;
A
#
# COMPACT_ATOMS: atom_id res chain seq x y z
N MET A 1 2.58 4.83 -22.51
CA MET A 1 3.73 4.70 -21.58
C MET A 1 3.43 3.56 -20.63
N THR A 2 4.39 2.66 -20.39
CA THR A 2 4.22 1.60 -19.39
C THR A 2 4.23 2.22 -17.99
N ARG A 3 3.55 1.59 -17.01
CA ARG A 3 3.54 2.07 -15.61
C ARG A 3 4.96 2.17 -15.04
N ALA A 4 5.82 1.23 -15.40
CA ALA A 4 7.24 1.26 -15.04
C ALA A 4 7.96 2.50 -15.59
N GLN A 5 7.75 2.86 -16.86
CA GLN A 5 8.38 4.03 -17.46
C GLN A 5 7.91 5.33 -16.78
N GLN A 6 6.62 5.42 -16.41
CA GLN A 6 6.12 6.58 -15.66
C GLN A 6 6.80 6.72 -14.30
N THR A 7 6.94 5.63 -13.55
CA THR A 7 7.61 5.64 -12.23
C THR A 7 9.07 6.04 -12.36
N ILE A 8 9.79 5.50 -13.34
CA ILE A 8 11.21 5.82 -13.58
C ILE A 8 11.36 7.30 -13.96
N SER A 9 10.52 7.82 -14.84
CA SER A 9 10.57 9.24 -15.22
C SER A 9 10.33 10.18 -14.03
N ILE A 10 9.37 9.84 -13.15
CA ILE A 10 9.11 10.62 -11.94
C ILE A 10 10.30 10.55 -10.98
N ALA A 11 10.85 9.36 -10.75
CA ALA A 11 12.01 9.18 -9.89
C ALA A 11 13.23 9.96 -10.41
N MET A 12 13.46 9.95 -11.72
CA MET A 12 14.53 10.70 -12.36
C MET A 12 14.33 12.22 -12.19
N LEU A 13 13.10 12.72 -12.37
CA LEU A 13 12.77 14.14 -12.16
C LEU A 13 13.04 14.56 -10.71
N LEU A 14 12.56 13.80 -9.73
CA LEU A 14 12.75 14.11 -8.31
C LEU A 14 14.23 14.09 -7.92
N THR A 15 14.98 13.11 -8.44
CA THR A 15 16.42 13.00 -8.21
C THR A 15 17.17 14.17 -8.84
N SER A 16 16.79 14.62 -10.04
CA SER A 16 17.44 15.76 -10.69
C SER A 16 17.22 17.06 -9.91
N VAL A 17 16.01 17.28 -9.39
CA VAL A 17 15.69 18.42 -8.54
C VAL A 17 16.50 18.39 -7.25
N TYR A 18 16.60 17.23 -6.59
CA TYR A 18 17.41 17.08 -5.38
C TYR A 18 18.89 17.38 -5.63
N LEU A 19 19.46 16.86 -6.72
CA LEU A 19 20.86 17.12 -7.07
C LEU A 19 21.11 18.60 -7.41
N ALA A 20 20.17 19.28 -8.06
CA ALA A 20 20.28 20.71 -8.34
C ALA A 20 20.33 21.54 -7.05
N LEU A 21 19.54 21.16 -6.03
CA LEU A 21 19.54 21.78 -4.71
C LEU A 21 20.82 21.46 -3.91
N PHE A 22 21.31 20.22 -4.03
CA PHE A 22 22.53 19.75 -3.37
C PHE A 22 23.81 20.42 -3.93
N LEU A 23 23.88 20.60 -5.25
CA LEU A 23 25.03 21.25 -5.93
C LEU A 23 25.01 22.79 -5.83
N GLN A 24 24.10 23.37 -5.04
CA GLN A 24 23.97 24.81 -4.84
C GLN A 24 23.73 25.60 -6.13
N VAL A 25 23.10 24.99 -7.15
CA VAL A 25 22.73 25.68 -8.40
C VAL A 25 21.73 26.80 -8.13
N VAL A 26 20.92 26.63 -7.07
CA VAL A 26 20.00 27.64 -6.56
C VAL A 26 20.63 28.33 -5.35
N PRO A 27 20.72 29.68 -5.35
CA PRO A 27 21.24 30.41 -4.20
C PRO A 27 20.23 30.33 -3.04
N LEU A 28 20.54 29.48 -2.06
CA LEU A 28 19.78 29.31 -0.83
C LEU A 28 20.59 29.84 0.37
N PRO A 29 19.92 30.19 1.49
CA PRO A 29 20.63 30.54 2.72
C PRO A 29 21.52 29.39 3.20
N GLN A 30 22.76 29.69 3.62
CA GLN A 30 23.75 28.69 4.05
C GLN A 30 23.20 27.70 5.11
N LYS A 31 22.43 28.20 6.08
CA LYS A 31 21.78 27.37 7.10
C LYS A 31 20.89 26.28 6.50
N VAL A 32 20.10 26.62 5.49
CA VAL A 32 19.19 25.65 4.83
C VAL A 32 20.00 24.63 4.05
N GLN A 33 21.09 25.06 3.41
CA GLN A 33 21.90 24.21 2.55
C GLN A 33 22.71 23.16 3.32
N GLU A 34 23.21 23.51 4.50
CA GLU A 34 24.01 22.62 5.34
C GLU A 34 23.14 21.77 6.27
N GLU A 35 22.08 22.34 6.85
CA GLU A 35 21.31 21.69 7.91
C GLU A 35 20.04 20.98 7.40
N ILE A 36 19.50 21.35 6.23
CA ILE A 36 18.22 20.83 5.75
C ILE A 36 18.42 19.92 4.54
N ILE A 37 19.04 20.44 3.47
CA ILE A 37 19.13 19.74 2.17
C ILE A 37 19.69 18.31 2.28
N PRO A 38 20.81 18.05 2.99
CA PRO A 38 21.39 16.70 3.06
C PRO A 38 20.48 15.67 3.76
N TYR A 39 19.58 16.14 4.63
CA TYR A 39 18.73 15.27 5.45
C TYR A 39 17.34 15.04 4.84
N ILE A 40 16.96 15.78 3.79
CA ILE A 40 15.66 15.61 3.10
C ILE A 40 15.40 14.14 2.70
N PRO A 41 16.33 13.40 2.08
CA PRO A 41 16.09 12.01 1.69
C PRO A 41 15.79 11.11 2.88
N PHE A 42 16.45 11.35 4.02
CA PHE A 42 16.24 10.59 5.24
C PHE A 42 14.88 10.88 5.88
N TRP A 43 14.47 12.15 5.92
CA TRP A 43 13.13 12.54 6.36
C TRP A 43 12.02 12.02 5.45
N ALA A 44 12.25 11.96 4.14
CA ALA A 44 11.33 11.32 3.20
C ALA A 44 11.17 9.82 3.50
N LEU A 45 12.28 9.12 3.80
CA LEU A 45 12.25 7.71 4.18
C LEU A 45 11.49 7.47 5.50
N ILE A 46 11.77 8.28 6.53
CA ILE A 46 11.09 8.17 7.83
C ILE A 46 9.59 8.41 7.70
N SER A 47 9.20 9.49 7.01
CA SER A 47 7.78 9.82 6.83
C SER A 47 7.04 8.75 6.02
N PHE A 48 7.68 8.20 4.99
CA PHE A 48 7.14 7.06 4.25
C PHE A 48 6.99 5.81 5.13
N GLY A 49 8.00 5.48 5.94
CA GLY A 49 7.94 4.36 6.89
C GLY A 49 6.82 4.54 7.92
N ALA A 50 6.67 5.73 8.49
CA ALA A 50 5.60 6.05 9.43
C ALA A 50 4.22 5.96 8.76
N TYR A 51 4.07 6.43 7.52
CA TYR A 51 2.84 6.30 6.75
C TYR A 51 2.47 4.84 6.49
N LEU A 52 3.45 3.99 6.12
CA LEU A 52 3.21 2.56 5.92
C LEU A 52 2.78 1.87 7.21
N LEU A 53 3.45 2.16 8.33
CA LEU A 53 3.08 1.62 9.64
C LEU A 53 1.68 2.07 10.06
N PHE A 54 1.35 3.35 9.84
CA PHE A 54 0.02 3.88 10.14
C PHE A 54 -1.06 3.22 9.28
N SER A 55 -0.83 3.12 7.97
CA SER A 55 -1.76 2.48 7.03
C SER A 55 -2.00 1.01 7.39
N LEU A 56 -0.93 0.27 7.71
CA LEU A 56 -1.03 -1.10 8.17
C LEU A 56 -1.78 -1.19 9.51
N GLY A 57 -1.40 -0.36 10.49
CA GLY A 57 -2.05 -0.31 11.79
C GLY A 57 -3.54 0.02 11.68
N TRP A 58 -3.90 0.94 10.80
CA TRP A 58 -5.29 1.28 10.49
C TRP A 58 -6.04 0.12 9.84
N GLY A 59 -5.41 -0.58 8.89
CA GLY A 59 -5.98 -1.77 8.25
C GLY A 59 -6.23 -2.91 9.23
N VAL A 60 -5.31 -3.13 10.16
CA VAL A 60 -5.46 -4.12 11.24
C VAL A 60 -6.53 -3.68 12.25
N PHE A 61 -6.54 -2.40 12.62
CA PHE A 61 -7.54 -1.87 13.54
C PHE A 61 -8.96 -1.90 12.95
N THR A 62 -9.09 -1.74 11.63
CA THR A 62 -10.37 -1.73 10.91
C THR A 62 -10.71 -3.10 10.33
N PHE A 63 -9.97 -4.15 10.70
CA PHE A 63 -10.31 -5.52 10.32
C PHE A 63 -11.59 -5.92 11.07
N ASN A 64 -12.74 -5.54 10.48
CA ASN A 64 -14.05 -5.94 10.96
C ASN A 64 -14.11 -7.47 10.85
N ASP A 65 -14.46 -8.13 11.96
CA ASP A 65 -15.06 -9.45 11.83
C ASP A 65 -16.25 -9.29 10.89
N VAL A 66 -16.30 -10.09 9.82
CA VAL A 66 -17.38 -10.04 8.82
C VAL A 66 -18.33 -11.23 9.07
N PRO A 67 -19.13 -11.21 10.15
CA PRO A 67 -20.03 -12.31 10.47
C PRO A 67 -21.12 -12.47 9.41
N GLU A 68 -21.51 -11.39 8.73
CA GLU A 68 -22.49 -11.42 7.64
C GLU A 68 -21.98 -12.20 6.42
N ALA A 69 -20.74 -11.95 5.96
CA ALA A 69 -20.16 -12.69 4.85
C ALA A 69 -19.95 -14.17 5.19
N HIS A 70 -19.61 -14.48 6.45
CA HIS A 70 -19.55 -15.86 6.92
C HIS A 70 -20.94 -16.53 6.90
N ALA A 71 -21.99 -15.83 7.36
CA ALA A 71 -23.36 -16.35 7.34
C ALA A 71 -23.88 -16.56 5.92
N GLU A 72 -23.60 -15.63 5.00
CA GLU A 72 -23.97 -15.72 3.59
C GLU A 72 -23.25 -16.89 2.91
N LEU A 73 -21.95 -17.05 3.15
CA LEU A 73 -21.17 -18.19 2.63
C LEU A 73 -21.72 -19.53 3.13
N MET A 74 -22.08 -19.63 4.42
CA MET A 74 -22.67 -20.85 4.97
C MET A 74 -24.04 -21.18 4.35
N GLN A 75 -24.87 -20.17 4.06
CA GLN A 75 -26.12 -20.39 3.32
C GLN A 75 -25.86 -20.92 1.90
N GLN A 76 -24.92 -20.31 1.17
CA GLN A 76 -24.56 -20.76 -0.17
C GLN A 76 -24.02 -22.21 -0.16
N ILE A 77 -23.24 -22.59 0.86
CA ILE A 77 -22.76 -23.96 1.03
C ILE A 77 -23.94 -24.92 1.24
N ALA A 78 -24.91 -24.56 2.08
CA ALA A 78 -26.09 -25.40 2.33
C ALA A 78 -26.94 -25.60 1.06
N GLU A 79 -27.16 -24.54 0.27
CA GLU A 79 -27.87 -24.62 -1.01
C GLU A 79 -27.11 -25.47 -2.03
N ALA A 80 -25.80 -25.26 -2.18
CA ALA A 80 -24.97 -26.04 -3.09
C ALA A 80 -24.94 -27.53 -2.72
N ARG A 81 -24.87 -27.86 -1.43
CA ARG A 81 -24.97 -29.25 -0.94
C ARG A 81 -26.31 -29.88 -1.30
N LYS A 82 -27.41 -29.16 -1.12
CA LYS A 82 -28.76 -29.62 -1.48
C LYS A 82 -28.89 -29.90 -2.98
N ASP A 83 -28.38 -29.00 -3.82
CA ASP A 83 -28.39 -29.15 -5.28
C ASP A 83 -27.53 -30.31 -5.77
N LEU A 84 -26.37 -30.54 -5.14
CA LEU A 84 -25.48 -31.65 -5.47
C LEU A 84 -26.06 -33.01 -5.03
N SER A 85 -26.68 -33.05 -3.85
CA SER A 85 -27.41 -34.23 -3.37
C SER A 85 -28.60 -34.56 -4.28
N ALA A 86 -29.35 -33.55 -4.74
CA ALA A 86 -30.43 -33.74 -5.73
C ALA A 86 -29.92 -34.27 -7.09
N LYS A 87 -28.65 -34.03 -7.42
CA LYS A 87 -27.97 -34.57 -8.61
C LYS A 87 -27.30 -35.92 -8.37
N GLY A 88 -27.46 -36.51 -7.19
CA GLY A 88 -26.94 -37.84 -6.84
C GLY A 88 -25.45 -37.89 -6.53
N VAL A 89 -24.83 -36.73 -6.25
CA VAL A 89 -23.43 -36.65 -5.82
C VAL A 89 -23.37 -36.77 -4.30
N ASP A 90 -22.51 -37.67 -3.79
CA ASP A 90 -22.26 -37.81 -2.35
C ASP A 90 -21.49 -36.59 -1.83
N VAL A 91 -22.09 -35.86 -0.90
CA VAL A 91 -21.53 -34.64 -0.31
C VAL A 91 -21.38 -34.93 1.18
N GLY A 92 -20.23 -35.49 1.57
CA GLY A 92 -19.96 -35.97 2.93
C GLY A 92 -20.45 -35.01 4.03
N GLU A 93 -21.10 -35.57 5.04
CA GLU A 93 -21.58 -34.87 6.23
C GLU A 93 -20.41 -34.57 7.17
N ASP A 94 -19.80 -33.40 7.00
CA ASP A 94 -18.96 -32.71 7.99
C ASP A 94 -19.29 -31.21 7.96
#